data_AF-A0A1L7CFD7-F1
#
_entry.id   AF-A0A1L7CFD7-F1
#
_cell.length_a   1.000
_cell.length_b   1.000
_cell.length_c   1.000
_cell.angle_alpha   90.00
_cell.angle_beta   90.00
_cell.angle_gamma   90.00
#
_symmetry.space_group_name_H-M   'P 1'
#
loop_
_entity.id
_entity.type
_entity.pdbx_description
1 polymer ?
#
loop_
_entity_poly.entity_id
_entity_poly.type
_entity_poly.pdbx_seq_one_letter_code
_entity_poly.pdbx_strand_id
1 'polypeptide(L)'
;MFTNLGWTEIMVVFIVGLIVIGPERLPRVIEDARAAIYAARTAIDNAKKELAGELGPEFDSIAEPLRDLNKLRGMTPRAVVTRTLLDGDDSFLDSFDPKKIMSQETAGQAVRKNADNNTTHAERVQPPSAPTPAPQQPQPNPQPPAAEPGAYDEVI
;
A
#
# COMPACT_ATOMS: atom_id res chain seq x y z
N MET A 1 15.42 16.45 -10.55
CA MET A 1 16.13 15.69 -11.62
C MET A 1 15.90 14.18 -11.51
N PHE A 2 15.74 13.61 -10.30
CA PHE A 2 15.44 12.18 -10.09
C PHE A 2 13.97 11.77 -10.27
N THR A 3 13.07 12.69 -10.57
CA THR A 3 11.64 12.43 -10.78
C THR A 3 11.35 11.60 -12.04
N ASN A 4 12.34 11.43 -12.93
CA ASN A 4 12.27 10.55 -14.11
C ASN A 4 12.77 9.12 -13.83
N LEU A 5 13.09 8.78 -12.57
CA LEU A 5 13.58 7.45 -12.20
C LEU A 5 12.41 6.46 -12.20
N GLY A 6 12.09 5.92 -13.38
CA GLY A 6 11.08 4.89 -13.54
C GLY A 6 11.56 3.52 -13.06
N TRP A 7 10.62 2.58 -12.90
CA TRP A 7 10.91 1.18 -12.61
C TRP A 7 11.96 0.58 -13.58
N THR A 8 11.92 0.99 -14.85
CA THR A 8 12.91 0.60 -15.86
C THR A 8 14.33 1.02 -15.49
N GLU A 9 14.53 2.23 -14.97
CA GLU A 9 15.86 2.73 -14.61
C GLU A 9 16.42 2.02 -13.38
N ILE A 10 15.56 1.70 -12.40
CA ILE A 10 15.94 0.85 -11.26
C ILE A 10 16.42 -0.53 -11.75
N MET A 11 15.74 -1.09 -12.75
CA MET A 11 16.10 -2.39 -13.35
C MET A 11 17.47 -2.31 -14.05
N VAL A 12 17.74 -1.23 -14.78
CA VAL A 12 19.04 -0.97 -15.41
C VAL A 12 20.15 -0.87 -14.36
N VAL A 13 19.96 -0.08 -13.31
CA VAL A 13 20.93 0.05 -12.22
C VAL A 13 21.18 -1.28 -11.52
N PHE A 14 20.14 -2.09 -11.33
CA PHE A 14 20.28 -3.42 -10.75
C PHE A 14 21.14 -4.34 -11.61
N ILE A 15 20.89 -4.40 -12.93
CA ILE A 15 21.70 -5.19 -13.86
C ILE A 15 23.15 -4.69 -13.88
N VAL A 16 23.37 -3.38 -13.95
CA VAL A 16 24.72 -2.79 -13.92
C VAL A 16 25.43 -3.17 -12.61
N GLY A 17 24.74 -3.07 -11.48
CA GLY A 17 25.26 -3.47 -10.18
C GLY A 17 25.64 -4.95 -10.13
N LEU A 18 24.80 -5.83 -10.68
CA LEU A 18 25.08 -7.27 -10.79
C LEU A 18 26.30 -7.55 -11.67
N ILE A 19 26.50 -6.81 -12.76
CA ILE A 19 27.66 -7.00 -13.65
C ILE A 19 28.95 -6.52 -12.99
N VAL A 20 28.93 -5.33 -12.39
CA VAL A 20 30.12 -4.70 -11.79
C VAL A 20 30.59 -5.46 -10.55
N ILE A 21 29.67 -5.80 -9.65
CA ILE A 21 29.98 -6.49 -8.40
C ILE A 21 30.06 -8.00 -8.62
N GLY A 22 29.25 -8.53 -9.55
CA GLY A 22 29.02 -9.96 -9.74
C GLY A 22 27.80 -10.45 -8.93
N PRO A 23 26.90 -11.26 -9.52
CA PRO A 23 25.69 -11.74 -8.84
C PRO A 23 26.00 -12.62 -7.63
N GLU A 24 27.14 -13.30 -7.64
CA GLU A 24 27.60 -14.17 -6.55
C GLU A 24 28.16 -13.38 -5.36
N ARG A 25 28.61 -12.14 -5.58
CA ARG A 25 29.28 -11.32 -4.55
C ARG A 25 28.34 -10.33 -3.89
N LEU A 26 27.30 -9.90 -4.60
CA LEU A 26 26.25 -9.03 -4.07
C LEU A 26 25.62 -9.54 -2.76
N PRO A 27 25.22 -10.82 -2.62
CA PRO A 27 24.68 -11.33 -1.35
C PRO A 27 25.68 -11.19 -0.20
N ARG A 28 26.97 -11.47 -0.47
CA ARG A 28 28.04 -11.33 0.54
C ARG A 28 28.26 -9.87 0.96
N VAL A 29 28.24 -8.93 0.01
CA VAL A 29 28.36 -7.49 0.32
C VAL A 29 27.17 -7.00 1.16
N ILE A 30 25.96 -7.50 0.89
CA ILE A 30 24.78 -7.18 1.70
C ILE A 30 24.94 -7.73 3.12
N GLU A 31 25.50 -8.93 3.28
CA GLU A 31 25.80 -9.51 4.60
C GLU A 31 26.85 -8.70 5.38
N ASP A 32 27.88 -8.22 4.71
CA ASP A 32 28.89 -7.36 5.33
C ASP A 32 28.30 -6.00 5.71
N ALA A 33 27.52 -5.39 4.81
CA ALA A 33 26.85 -4.12 5.05
C ALA A 33 25.83 -4.21 6.18
N ARG A 34 25.02 -5.28 6.23
CA ARG A 34 24.06 -5.48 7.34
C ARG A 34 24.83 -5.60 8.65
N ALA A 35 25.89 -6.40 8.70
CA ALA A 35 26.67 -6.62 9.90
C ALA A 35 27.31 -5.31 10.39
N ALA A 36 27.86 -4.52 9.47
CA ALA A 36 28.40 -3.19 9.75
C ALA A 36 27.33 -2.24 10.29
N ILE A 37 26.13 -2.21 9.69
CA ILE A 37 25.01 -1.38 10.17
C ILE A 37 24.57 -1.82 11.58
N TYR A 38 24.45 -3.12 11.83
CA TYR A 38 24.09 -3.62 13.16
C TYR A 38 25.15 -3.25 14.20
N ALA A 39 26.43 -3.48 13.89
CA ALA A 39 27.54 -3.11 14.75
C ALA A 39 27.57 -1.60 15.04
N ALA A 40 27.35 -0.78 14.01
CA ALA A 40 27.28 0.67 14.15
C ALA A 40 26.11 1.10 15.05
N ARG A 41 24.91 0.53 14.86
CA ARG A 41 23.74 0.81 15.72
C ARG A 41 24.03 0.44 17.17
N THR A 42 24.56 -0.75 17.42
CA THR A 42 24.92 -1.20 18.77
C THR A 42 26.01 -0.33 19.40
N ALA A 43 27.02 0.07 18.63
CA ALA A 43 28.08 0.96 19.11
C ALA A 43 27.53 2.35 19.48
N ILE A 44 26.62 2.90 18.67
CA ILE A 44 25.95 4.17 18.95
C ILE A 44 25.05 4.06 20.19
N ASP A 45 24.29 2.97 20.33
CA ASP A 45 23.41 2.76 21.49
C ASP A 45 24.22 2.62 22.79
N ASN A 46 25.36 1.92 22.74
CA ASN A 46 26.28 1.78 23.88
C ASN A 46 26.94 3.12 24.24
N ALA A 47 27.48 3.83 23.24
CA ALA A 47 28.05 5.15 23.45
C ALA A 47 27.01 6.12 24.02
N LYS A 48 25.80 6.15 23.48
CA LYS A 48 24.70 6.96 24.02
C LYS A 48 24.38 6.61 25.47
N LYS A 49 24.48 5.35 25.89
CA LYS A 49 24.27 4.93 27.27
C LYS A 49 25.39 5.42 28.21
N GLU A 50 26.63 5.37 27.75
CA GLU A 50 27.79 5.89 28.48
C GLU A 50 27.76 7.41 28.58
N LEU A 51 27.55 8.11 27.45
CA LEU A 51 27.44 9.56 27.38
C LEU A 51 26.21 10.10 28.13
N ALA A 52 25.05 9.44 28.08
CA ALA A 52 23.88 9.84 28.87
C ALA A 52 24.12 9.66 30.38
N GLY A 53 25.01 8.75 30.78
CA GLY A 53 25.45 8.58 32.15
C GLY A 53 26.43 9.67 32.62
N GLU A 54 27.30 10.16 31.73
CA GLU A 54 28.39 11.09 32.08
C GLU A 54 28.13 12.57 31.76
N LEU A 55 27.34 12.90 30.73
CA LEU A 55 27.20 14.28 30.22
C LEU A 55 25.88 14.98 30.59
N GLY A 56 24.92 14.28 31.20
CA GLY A 56 23.68 14.89 31.71
C GLY A 56 22.94 15.77 30.68
N PRO A 57 22.30 16.89 31.10
CA PRO A 57 21.31 17.66 30.30
C PRO A 57 21.83 18.24 28.98
N GLU A 58 23.14 18.24 28.73
CA GLU A 58 23.74 18.63 27.44
C GLU A 58 23.40 17.65 26.31
N PHE A 59 23.11 16.37 26.60
CA PHE A 59 22.69 15.40 25.58
C PHE A 59 21.22 15.59 25.17
N ASP A 60 20.37 16.08 26.09
CA ASP A 60 18.94 16.26 25.81
C ASP A 60 18.68 17.35 24.75
N SER A 61 19.49 18.42 24.76
CA SER A 61 19.41 19.50 23.77
C SER A 61 19.79 19.05 22.34
N ILE A 62 20.59 17.98 22.20
CA ILE A 62 20.97 17.38 20.91
C ILE A 62 20.01 16.23 20.55
N ALA A 63 19.51 15.51 21.54
CA ALA A 63 18.54 14.44 21.35
C ALA A 63 17.18 14.97 20.84
N GLU A 64 16.79 16.18 21.21
CA GLU A 64 15.55 16.83 20.77
C GLU A 64 15.50 17.03 19.24
N PRO A 65 16.46 17.71 18.58
CA PRO A 65 16.47 17.81 17.13
C PRO A 65 16.61 16.44 16.46
N LEU A 66 17.36 15.49 17.02
CA LEU A 66 17.45 14.13 16.47
C LEU A 66 16.10 13.40 16.53
N ARG A 67 15.29 13.59 17.58
CA ARG A 67 13.93 13.04 17.69
C ARG A 67 12.99 13.68 16.66
N ASP A 68 13.13 14.97 16.41
CA ASP A 68 12.35 15.67 15.39
C ASP A 68 12.72 15.21 13.97
N LEU A 69 14.00 14.98 13.69
CA LEU A 69 14.43 14.34 12.45
C LEU A 69 13.89 12.92 12.31
N ASN A 70 13.83 12.16 13.40
CA ASN A 70 13.31 10.80 13.38
C ASN A 70 11.77 10.77 13.19
N LYS A 71 11.04 11.76 13.74
CA LYS A 71 9.61 11.99 13.43
C LYS A 71 9.41 12.34 11.96
N LEU A 72 10.26 13.19 11.39
CA LEU A 72 10.21 13.57 9.98
C LEU A 72 10.48 12.36 9.06
N ARG A 73 11.39 11.46 9.46
CA ARG A 73 11.66 10.19 8.77
C ARG A 73 10.52 9.17 8.90
N GLY A 74 9.74 9.26 9.99
CA GLY A 74 8.56 8.43 10.23
C GLY A 74 7.33 8.84 9.43
N MET A 75 7.29 10.07 8.92
CA MET A 75 6.31 10.46 7.90
C MET A 75 6.74 9.86 6.57
N THR A 76 5.82 9.19 5.87
CA THR A 76 6.13 8.71 4.52
C THR A 76 6.48 9.93 3.65
N PRO A 77 7.42 9.81 2.68
CA PRO A 77 7.74 10.90 1.77
C PRO A 77 6.47 11.48 1.10
N ARG A 78 5.50 10.60 0.81
CA ARG A 78 4.16 10.97 0.38
C ARG A 78 3.44 11.86 1.40
N ALA A 79 3.39 11.50 2.68
CA ALA A 79 2.79 12.32 3.73
C ALA A 79 3.48 13.68 3.92
N VAL A 80 4.81 13.75 3.80
CA VAL A 80 5.54 15.02 3.86
C VAL A 80 5.18 15.90 2.67
N VAL A 81 5.26 15.36 1.46
CA VAL A 81 4.91 16.08 0.22
C VAL A 81 3.45 16.54 0.25
N THR A 82 2.53 15.69 0.71
CA THR A 82 1.12 16.04 0.89
C THR A 82 0.94 17.18 1.90
N ARG A 83 1.66 17.15 3.03
CA ARG A 83 1.58 18.19 4.07
C ARG A 83 2.22 19.51 3.62
N THR A 84 3.29 19.47 2.83
CA THR A 84 4.06 20.67 2.47
C THR A 84 3.66 21.30 1.15
N LEU A 85 3.17 20.52 0.18
CA LEU A 85 2.83 21.00 -1.16
C LEU A 85 1.34 20.96 -1.47
N LEU A 86 0.57 20.13 -0.76
CA LEU A 86 -0.85 19.93 -1.02
C LEU A 86 -1.71 20.30 0.21
N ASP A 87 -1.14 20.95 1.22
CA ASP A 87 -1.82 21.35 2.47
C ASP A 87 -2.63 20.22 3.15
N GLY A 88 -2.24 18.96 2.92
CA GLY A 88 -2.97 17.79 3.44
C GLY A 88 -3.91 17.10 2.44
N ASP A 89 -4.06 17.62 1.22
CA ASP A 89 -4.88 17.02 0.17
C ASP A 89 -4.15 15.87 -0.55
N ASP A 90 -4.54 14.65 -0.24
CA ASP A 90 -3.98 13.42 -0.81
C ASP A 90 -4.67 12.98 -2.11
N SER A 91 -5.80 13.60 -2.48
CA SER A 91 -6.61 13.23 -3.64
C SER A 91 -5.84 13.37 -4.96
N PHE A 92 -4.99 14.41 -5.06
CA PHE A 92 -4.13 14.62 -6.22
C PHE A 92 -3.14 13.46 -6.36
N LEU A 93 -2.42 13.08 -5.31
CA LEU A 93 -1.44 11.98 -5.36
C LEU A 93 -2.08 10.59 -5.51
N ASP A 94 -3.34 10.44 -5.11
CA ASP A 94 -4.12 9.22 -5.23
C ASP A 94 -4.58 8.98 -6.69
N SER A 95 -4.87 10.06 -7.43
CA SER A 95 -5.16 9.99 -8.87
C SER A 95 -3.95 9.55 -9.73
N PHE A 96 -2.73 9.77 -9.24
CA PHE A 96 -1.49 9.28 -9.87
C PHE A 96 -1.06 7.89 -9.39
N ASP A 97 -1.83 7.22 -8.53
CA ASP A 97 -1.52 5.86 -8.14
C ASP A 97 -1.73 4.93 -9.35
N PRO A 98 -0.67 4.26 -9.85
CA PRO A 98 -0.78 3.36 -11.01
C PRO A 98 -1.81 2.23 -10.79
N LYS A 99 -2.09 1.84 -9.54
CA LYS A 99 -3.15 0.87 -9.25
C LYS A 99 -4.53 1.41 -9.60
N LYS A 100 -4.81 2.69 -9.31
CA LYS A 100 -6.08 3.33 -9.66
C LYS A 100 -6.21 3.55 -11.15
N ILE A 101 -5.16 4.03 -11.80
CA ILE A 101 -5.11 4.24 -13.26
C ILE A 101 -5.39 2.93 -14.01
N MET A 102 -4.72 1.85 -13.62
CA MET A 102 -4.89 0.53 -14.26
C MET A 102 -6.27 -0.09 -13.99
N SER A 103 -6.83 0.15 -12.80
CA SER A 103 -8.20 -0.28 -12.47
C SER A 103 -9.26 0.48 -13.26
N GLN A 104 -9.03 1.75 -13.56
CA GLN A 104 -9.95 2.61 -14.31
C GLN A 104 -9.95 2.29 -15.81
N GLU A 105 -8.80 1.88 -16.37
CA GLU A 105 -8.69 1.46 -17.77
C GLU A 105 -9.20 0.03 -18.02
N THR A 106 -9.14 -0.85 -17.01
CA THR A 106 -9.53 -2.26 -17.14
C THR A 106 -10.99 -2.53 -16.75
N ALA A 107 -11.60 -1.71 -15.88
CA ALA A 107 -12.97 -1.90 -15.42
C ALA A 107 -13.99 -1.17 -16.30
N GLY A 108 -14.32 -1.73 -17.48
CA GLY A 108 -15.65 -1.49 -18.05
C GLY A 108 -15.82 -1.31 -19.56
N GLN A 109 -14.77 -1.35 -20.38
CA GLN A 109 -14.93 -1.05 -21.82
C GLN A 109 -14.44 -2.11 -22.81
N ALA A 110 -13.65 -3.10 -22.39
CA ALA A 110 -13.21 -4.18 -23.29
C ALA A 110 -14.28 -5.26 -23.58
N VAL A 111 -15.28 -5.42 -22.70
CA VAL A 111 -16.31 -6.49 -22.82
C VAL A 111 -17.56 -6.03 -23.59
N ARG A 112 -17.88 -4.73 -23.61
CA ARG A 112 -19.09 -4.24 -24.30
C ARG A 112 -18.87 -3.91 -25.77
N LYS A 113 -17.66 -3.48 -26.18
CA LYS A 113 -17.40 -3.02 -27.54
C LYS A 113 -17.14 -4.14 -28.56
N ASN A 114 -16.91 -5.37 -28.09
CA ASN A 114 -16.71 -6.56 -28.94
C ASN A 114 -17.99 -7.39 -29.16
N ALA A 115 -19.13 -7.00 -28.59
CA ALA A 115 -20.39 -7.70 -28.79
C ALA A 115 -21.17 -7.20 -30.03
N ASP A 116 -20.85 -6.02 -30.57
CA ASP A 116 -21.68 -5.38 -31.59
C ASP A 116 -21.26 -5.67 -33.05
N ASN A 117 -20.08 -6.26 -33.30
CA ASN A 117 -19.52 -6.30 -34.66
C ASN A 117 -19.35 -7.67 -35.30
N ASN A 118 -19.68 -8.79 -34.66
CA ASN A 118 -19.56 -10.08 -35.33
C ASN A 118 -20.40 -11.19 -34.69
N THR A 119 -21.63 -11.41 -35.17
CA THR A 119 -22.20 -12.76 -35.29
C THR A 119 -23.33 -12.73 -36.32
N THR A 120 -22.96 -12.95 -37.58
CA THR A 120 -23.83 -13.59 -38.57
C THR A 120 -23.43 -15.07 -38.58
N HIS A 121 -24.39 -15.93 -38.21
CA HIS A 121 -24.40 -17.40 -38.28
C HIS A 121 -23.47 -18.20 -37.34
N ALA A 122 -24.04 -18.69 -36.23
CA ALA A 122 -23.96 -20.11 -35.87
C ALA A 122 -25.12 -20.47 -34.93
N GLU A 123 -25.88 -21.47 -35.36
CA GLU A 123 -27.08 -22.06 -34.77
C GLU A 123 -26.85 -22.59 -33.34
N ARG A 124 -27.61 -22.09 -32.37
CA ARG A 124 -27.86 -22.74 -31.09
C ARG A 124 -29.37 -22.85 -30.87
N VAL A 125 -29.87 -24.03 -31.21
CA VAL A 125 -31.10 -24.73 -30.75
C VAL A 125 -32.02 -23.94 -29.80
N GLN A 126 -33.24 -23.66 -30.26
CA GLN A 126 -34.41 -23.26 -29.45
C GLN A 126 -35.05 -24.48 -28.76
N PRO A 127 -35.41 -24.35 -27.48
CA PRO A 127 -36.62 -24.97 -26.92
C PRO A 127 -37.76 -23.93 -26.74
N PRO A 128 -39.02 -24.36 -26.55
CA PRO A 128 -40.23 -23.64 -26.96
C PRO A 128 -40.70 -22.53 -26.00
N SER A 129 -41.56 -21.66 -26.54
CA SER A 129 -42.09 -20.41 -25.98
C SER A 129 -42.98 -20.52 -24.73
N ALA A 130 -42.62 -19.73 -23.70
CA ALA A 130 -43.37 -18.99 -22.66
C ALA A 130 -44.63 -19.57 -21.94
N PRO A 131 -44.81 -19.19 -20.65
CA PRO A 131 -45.77 -18.10 -20.41
C PRO A 131 -45.23 -16.97 -19.52
N THR A 132 -45.67 -15.76 -19.87
CA THR A 132 -45.50 -14.46 -19.20
C THR A 132 -46.01 -14.45 -17.74
N PRO A 133 -45.33 -13.74 -16.83
CA PRO A 133 -46.04 -12.96 -15.80
C PRO A 133 -45.92 -11.45 -16.05
N ALA A 134 -47.06 -10.80 -15.87
CA ALA A 134 -47.38 -9.40 -16.10
C ALA A 134 -46.64 -8.40 -15.16
N PRO A 135 -46.75 -7.08 -15.38
CA PRO A 135 -45.97 -6.05 -14.68
C PRO A 135 -46.44 -5.74 -13.25
N GLN A 136 -45.45 -5.52 -12.36
CA GLN A 136 -45.40 -4.69 -11.13
C GLN A 136 -46.51 -4.76 -10.05
N GLN A 137 -46.10 -5.00 -8.79
CA GLN A 137 -46.56 -4.21 -7.62
C GLN A 137 -45.42 -4.07 -6.56
N PRO A 138 -45.30 -2.94 -5.82
CA PRO A 138 -44.26 -2.71 -4.81
C PRO A 138 -44.70 -2.99 -3.35
N GLN A 139 -43.71 -3.21 -2.46
CA GLN A 139 -43.73 -3.18 -0.96
C GLN A 139 -44.23 -4.42 -0.19
N PRO A 140 -43.93 -4.60 1.13
CA PRO A 140 -43.04 -3.85 2.05
C PRO A 140 -41.96 -4.72 2.76
N ASN A 141 -40.95 -4.05 3.31
CA ASN A 141 -39.89 -4.59 4.16
C ASN A 141 -40.42 -5.10 5.53
N PRO A 142 -40.10 -6.32 5.99
CA PRO A 142 -40.18 -6.70 7.40
C PRO A 142 -38.81 -6.58 8.10
N GLN A 143 -38.80 -5.81 9.19
CA GLN A 143 -37.68 -5.56 10.11
C GLN A 143 -37.04 -6.85 10.70
N PRO A 144 -35.78 -6.77 11.18
CA PRO A 144 -35.04 -7.91 11.74
C PRO A 144 -35.59 -8.33 13.12
N PRO A 145 -35.55 -9.63 13.48
CA PRO A 145 -35.84 -10.04 14.84
C PRO A 145 -34.75 -9.54 15.80
N ALA A 146 -35.25 -8.94 16.86
CA ALA A 146 -34.54 -8.33 17.96
C ALA A 146 -33.68 -9.34 18.74
N ALA A 147 -32.64 -8.79 19.38
CA ALA A 147 -32.00 -9.42 20.51
C ALA A 147 -33.04 -9.74 21.59
N GLU A 148 -33.01 -10.96 22.12
CA GLU A 148 -33.66 -11.29 23.39
C GLU A 148 -32.62 -11.65 24.47
N PRO A 149 -32.92 -11.31 25.72
CA PRO A 149 -31.96 -11.16 26.82
C PRO A 149 -31.91 -12.39 27.72
N GLY A 150 -30.95 -12.37 28.64
CA GLY A 150 -30.51 -13.51 29.44
C GLY A 150 -31.56 -14.23 30.30
N ALA A 151 -31.21 -15.47 30.63
CA ALA A 151 -31.77 -16.20 31.77
C ALA A 151 -30.60 -16.77 32.58
N TYR A 152 -30.50 -16.25 33.78
CA TYR A 152 -29.64 -16.59 34.90
C TYR A 152 -30.35 -17.66 35.74
N ASP A 153 -29.65 -18.76 36.06
CA ASP A 153 -29.79 -19.65 37.24
C ASP A 153 -28.85 -20.87 37.01
N GLU A 154 -28.20 -21.54 37.96
CA GLU A 154 -28.39 -21.66 39.40
C GLU A 154 -27.11 -22.22 40.07
N VAL A 155 -26.94 -21.80 41.32
CA VAL A 155 -26.13 -22.22 42.47
C VAL A 155 -25.71 -23.71 42.58
N ILE A 156 -24.42 -23.98 42.91
CA ILE A 156 -23.85 -24.59 44.15
C ILE A 156 -22.37 -24.96 43.90
#